data_AF-A0A0D2VB12-F1
#
_entry.id   AF-A0A0D2VB12-F1
#
_cell.length_a   1.000
_cell.length_b   1.000
_cell.length_c   1.000
_cell.angle_alpha   90.00
_cell.angle_beta   90.00
_cell.angle_gamma   90.00
#
_symmetry.space_group_name_H-M   'P 1'
#
loop_
_entity.id
_entity.type
_entity.pdbx_description
1 polymer ?
#
loop_
_entity_poly.entity_id
_entity_poly.type
_entity_poly.pdbx_seq_one_letter_code
_entity_poly.pdbx_strand_id
1 'polypeptide(L)'
;MEGILKKSKDFILEKFDGATLFQENDVLLDQPLMTLEFASFSDGKEAVAKAANVLFMKYLKSGSTSSYQGEQIFTESQMGEALKTVGGNGPEPDLLLVYGPARCHLGFPAWRIRYTEIQHMGPLKSMKYGSLIKAIYKFTMVQQNYGK
;
A
#
# COMPACT_ATOMS: atom_id res chain seq x y z
N MET A 1 16.06 2.27 -0.89
CA MET A 1 16.63 0.91 -0.67
C MET A 1 15.51 -0.10 -0.87
N GLU A 2 15.73 -1.13 -1.68
CA GLU A 2 14.70 -2.04 -2.20
C GLU A 2 13.99 -2.90 -1.13
N GLY A 3 14.58 -3.13 0.04
CA GLY A 3 14.00 -3.94 1.13
C GLY A 3 14.28 -5.45 0.97
N ILE A 4 14.41 -6.15 2.10
CA ILE A 4 14.85 -7.56 2.11
C ILE A 4 13.82 -8.48 1.44
N LEU A 5 12.53 -8.29 1.75
CA LEU A 5 11.47 -9.15 1.19
C LEU A 5 11.33 -9.01 -0.33
N LYS A 6 11.46 -7.80 -0.88
CA LYS A 6 11.47 -7.60 -2.35
C LYS A 6 12.64 -8.32 -3.02
N LYS A 7 13.84 -8.26 -2.41
CA LYS A 7 15.03 -8.95 -2.94
C LYS A 7 14.89 -10.47 -2.92
N SER A 8 14.06 -11.01 -2.02
CA SER A 8 13.82 -12.45 -1.86
C SER A 8 12.49 -12.90 -2.45
N LYS A 9 11.83 -12.08 -3.28
CA LYS A 9 10.47 -12.35 -3.79
C LYS A 9 10.35 -13.71 -4.48
N ASP A 10 11.30 -14.08 -5.33
CA ASP A 10 11.21 -15.29 -6.16
C ASP A 10 11.30 -16.54 -5.27
N PHE A 11 12.20 -16.52 -4.28
CA PHE A 11 12.33 -17.56 -3.28
C PHE A 11 11.07 -17.69 -2.41
N ILE A 12 10.44 -16.58 -2.04
CA ILE A 12 9.20 -16.61 -1.25
C ILE A 12 8.06 -17.19 -2.08
N LEU A 13 7.91 -16.77 -3.34
CA LEU A 13 6.85 -17.28 -4.22
C LEU A 13 6.98 -18.77 -4.51
N GLU A 14 8.20 -19.30 -4.69
CA GLU A 14 8.45 -20.74 -4.86
C GLU A 14 7.98 -21.57 -3.65
N LYS A 15 7.87 -20.96 -2.46
CA LYS A 15 7.44 -21.65 -1.23
C LYS A 15 5.94 -21.60 -0.99
N PHE A 16 5.17 -20.86 -1.79
CA PHE A 16 3.73 -20.68 -1.59
C PHE A 16 2.93 -21.27 -2.76
N ASP A 17 2.56 -22.55 -2.63
CA ASP A 17 1.62 -23.24 -3.53
C ASP A 17 0.21 -22.66 -3.32
N GLY A 18 -0.14 -21.58 -4.04
CA GLY A 18 -1.45 -20.91 -3.92
C GLY A 18 -1.40 -19.39 -3.87
N ALA A 19 -0.24 -18.78 -4.11
CA ALA A 19 -0.08 -17.34 -4.20
C ALA A 19 0.22 -16.87 -5.64
N THR A 20 -0.39 -15.79 -6.08
CA THR A 20 0.00 -15.06 -7.31
C THR A 20 0.59 -13.70 -6.95
N LEU A 21 1.54 -13.21 -7.74
CA LEU A 21 2.08 -11.86 -7.55
C LEU A 21 1.04 -10.83 -7.99
N PHE A 22 0.78 -9.84 -7.14
CA PHE A 22 -0.09 -8.71 -7.47
C PHE A 22 0.40 -8.01 -8.74
N GLN A 23 -0.46 -7.95 -9.74
CA GLN A 23 -0.29 -7.11 -10.92
C GLN A 23 -1.47 -6.14 -11.02
N GLU A 24 -1.23 -4.88 -11.38
CA GLU A 24 -2.28 -3.84 -11.46
C GLU A 24 -3.37 -4.14 -12.53
N ASN A 25 -3.19 -5.17 -13.36
CA ASN A 25 -4.09 -5.59 -14.44
C ASN A 25 -4.69 -7.00 -14.22
N ASP A 26 -4.68 -7.52 -13.00
CA ASP A 26 -5.10 -8.91 -12.76
C ASP A 26 -6.56 -9.13 -13.17
N VAL A 27 -6.73 -9.98 -14.19
CA VAL A 27 -8.02 -10.52 -14.62
C VAL A 27 -8.49 -11.43 -13.49
N LEU A 28 -9.76 -11.31 -13.10
CA LEU A 28 -10.39 -12.19 -12.11
C LEU A 28 -10.16 -13.65 -12.51
N LEU A 29 -9.22 -14.31 -11.85
CA LEU A 29 -9.02 -15.75 -11.99
C LEU A 29 -10.15 -16.44 -11.21
N ASP A 30 -10.84 -17.39 -11.84
CA ASP A 30 -11.91 -18.21 -11.26
C ASP A 30 -11.44 -19.14 -10.11
N GLN A 31 -10.17 -19.04 -9.68
CA GLN A 31 -9.60 -19.80 -8.57
C GLN A 31 -9.29 -18.88 -7.38
N PRO A 32 -9.56 -19.30 -6.14
CA PRO A 32 -9.32 -18.51 -4.94
C PRO A 32 -7.82 -18.52 -4.60
N LEU A 33 -7.01 -17.84 -5.41
CA LEU A 33 -5.59 -17.64 -5.17
C LEU A 33 -5.39 -16.38 -4.33
N MET A 34 -4.47 -16.45 -3.36
CA MET A 34 -4.08 -15.28 -2.58
C MET A 34 -3.15 -14.41 -3.42
N THR A 35 -3.46 -13.13 -3.55
CA THR A 35 -2.57 -12.19 -4.23
C THR A 35 -1.52 -11.63 -3.25
N LEU A 36 -0.24 -11.65 -3.62
CA LEU A 36 0.88 -11.15 -2.82
C LEU A 36 1.48 -9.89 -3.44
N GLU A 37 1.60 -8.83 -2.65
CA GLU A 37 2.40 -7.64 -2.97
C GLU A 37 3.60 -7.56 -2.02
N PHE A 38 4.79 -7.29 -2.58
CA PHE A 38 5.97 -6.98 -1.78
C PHE A 38 6.17 -5.47 -1.74
N ALA A 39 5.97 -4.85 -0.57
CA ALA A 39 6.21 -3.43 -0.36
C ALA A 39 7.56 -3.18 0.35
N SER A 40 8.13 -2.00 0.14
CA SER A 40 9.33 -1.52 0.80
C SER A 40 9.29 0.00 1.01
N PHE A 41 10.34 0.53 1.65
CA PHE A 41 10.41 1.95 2.00
C PHE A 41 10.29 2.90 0.79
N SER A 42 10.79 2.49 -0.38
CA SER A 42 10.70 3.30 -1.61
C SER A 42 9.27 3.48 -2.11
N ASP A 43 8.34 2.62 -1.69
CA ASP A 43 6.94 2.67 -2.11
C ASP A 43 6.12 3.65 -1.25
N GLY A 44 6.72 4.18 -0.19
CA GLY A 44 6.10 5.19 0.67
C GLY A 44 6.40 6.60 0.21
N LYS A 45 7.12 7.36 1.05
CA LYS A 45 7.36 8.80 0.83
C LYS A 45 8.06 9.09 -0.50
N GLU A 46 8.95 8.22 -0.94
CA GLU A 46 9.65 8.38 -2.21
C GLU A 46 8.69 8.26 -3.41
N ALA A 47 7.76 7.30 -3.40
CA ALA A 47 6.73 7.18 -4.43
C ALA A 47 5.80 8.42 -4.45
N VAL A 48 5.39 8.92 -3.27
CA VAL A 48 4.59 10.15 -3.16
C VAL A 48 5.34 11.35 -3.75
N ALA A 49 6.63 11.50 -3.47
CA ALA A 49 7.44 12.57 -4.04
C ALA A 49 7.54 12.46 -5.57
N LYS A 50 7.71 11.25 -6.10
CA LYS A 50 7.72 11.00 -7.56
C LYS A 50 6.36 11.34 -8.20
N ALA A 51 5.26 10.92 -7.58
CA ALA A 51 3.91 11.24 -8.04
C ALA A 51 3.63 12.75 -8.03
N ALA A 52 4.05 13.45 -6.97
CA ALA A 52 3.95 14.91 -6.89
C ALA A 52 4.73 15.59 -8.04
N ASN A 53 5.93 15.09 -8.37
CA ASN A 53 6.69 15.58 -9.52
C ASN A 53 5.97 15.34 -10.86
N VAL A 54 5.27 14.21 -11.02
CA VAL A 54 4.44 13.95 -12.21
C VAL A 54 3.34 15.01 -12.35
N LEU A 55 2.62 15.31 -11.27
CA LEU A 55 1.60 16.35 -11.24
C LEU A 55 2.17 17.74 -11.53
N PHE A 56 3.30 18.07 -10.93
CA PHE A 56 4.00 19.32 -11.17
C PHE A 56 4.43 19.49 -12.64
N MET A 57 4.99 18.44 -13.25
CA MET A 57 5.37 18.47 -14.67
C MET A 57 4.17 18.56 -15.60
N LYS A 58 3.04 17.93 -15.24
CA LYS A 58 1.77 18.07 -15.98
C LYS A 58 1.28 19.52 -15.94
N TYR A 59 1.34 20.15 -14.77
CA TYR A 59 1.02 21.56 -14.57
C TYR A 59 1.88 22.51 -15.41
N LEU A 60 3.21 22.32 -15.40
CA LEU A 60 4.12 23.15 -16.20
C LEU A 60 3.83 23.08 -17.70
N LYS A 61 3.45 21.90 -18.21
CA LYS A 61 3.10 21.70 -19.62
C LYS A 61 1.74 22.31 -20.01
N SER A 62 0.78 22.37 -19.08
CA SER A 62 -0.52 23.03 -19.32
C SER A 62 -0.44 24.56 -19.25
N GLY A 63 0.54 25.11 -18.53
CA GLY A 63 0.74 26.57 -18.37
C GLY A 63 1.24 27.32 -19.61
N SER A 64 1.55 26.63 -20.72
CA SER A 64 1.97 27.26 -21.99
C SER A 64 0.83 27.86 -22.83
N THR A 65 -0.44 27.66 -22.42
CA THR A 65 -1.61 28.21 -23.12
C THR A 65 -2.56 28.88 -22.15
N SER A 66 -2.46 30.21 -22.12
CA SER A 66 -3.46 31.21 -21.69
C SER A 66 -3.94 31.23 -20.23
N SER A 67 -3.60 32.35 -19.57
CA SER A 67 -4.38 33.14 -18.61
C SER A 67 -5.04 32.42 -17.43
N TYR A 68 -4.52 32.70 -16.22
CA TYR A 68 -5.25 32.73 -14.94
C TYR A 68 -6.33 31.65 -14.78
N GLN A 69 -5.93 30.38 -14.83
CA GLN A 69 -6.76 29.32 -14.26
C GLN A 69 -6.61 29.42 -12.74
N GLY A 70 -7.65 29.94 -12.08
CA GLY A 70 -7.73 30.04 -10.63
C GLY A 70 -7.31 28.73 -9.98
N GLU A 71 -6.52 28.85 -8.90
CA GLU A 71 -5.96 27.77 -8.07
C GLU A 71 -6.25 26.37 -8.61
N GLN A 72 -5.35 25.83 -9.43
CA GLN A 72 -5.47 24.44 -9.83
C GLN A 72 -5.17 23.57 -8.60
N ILE A 73 -6.23 23.26 -7.84
CA ILE A 73 -6.16 22.46 -6.62
C ILE A 73 -5.91 21.02 -7.04
N PHE A 74 -4.72 20.50 -6.71
CA PHE A 74 -4.46 19.07 -6.83
C PHE A 74 -5.37 18.31 -5.87
N THR A 75 -6.16 17.37 -6.40
CA THR A 75 -7.06 16.54 -5.59
C THR A 75 -6.40 15.23 -5.18
N GLU A 76 -6.96 14.59 -4.15
CA GLU A 76 -6.52 13.25 -3.73
C GLU A 76 -6.59 12.23 -4.88
N SER A 77 -7.66 12.28 -5.68
CA SER A 77 -7.82 11.42 -6.86
C SER A 77 -6.70 11.62 -7.87
N GLN A 78 -6.30 12.87 -8.13
CA GLN A 78 -5.18 13.17 -9.03
C GLN A 78 -3.85 12.66 -8.49
N MET A 79 -3.65 12.71 -7.17
CA MET A 79 -2.48 12.10 -6.54
C MET A 79 -2.51 10.57 -6.65
N GLY A 80 -3.66 9.93 -6.48
CA GLY A 80 -3.83 8.48 -6.69
C GLY A 80 -3.49 8.05 -8.11
N GLU A 81 -3.99 8.78 -9.12
CA GLU A 81 -3.63 8.56 -10.52
C GLU A 81 -2.12 8.73 -10.76
N ALA A 82 -1.52 9.79 -10.21
CA ALA A 82 -0.09 10.02 -10.35
C ALA A 82 0.74 8.92 -9.66
N LEU A 83 0.30 8.45 -8.48
CA LEU A 83 0.90 7.31 -7.79
C LEU A 83 0.86 6.04 -8.63
N LYS A 84 -0.22 5.81 -9.37
CA LYS A 84 -0.32 4.65 -10.28
C LYS A 84 0.77 4.70 -11.36
N THR A 85 1.04 5.87 -11.93
CA THR A 85 2.07 6.01 -12.97
C THR A 85 3.50 5.73 -12.48
N VAL A 86 3.75 5.85 -11.17
CA VAL A 86 5.06 5.60 -10.56
C VAL A 86 5.13 4.25 -9.82
N GLY A 87 4.12 3.39 -9.96
CA GLY A 87 4.03 2.08 -9.28
C GLY A 87 3.77 2.18 -7.77
N GLY A 88 3.22 3.30 -7.30
CA GLY A 88 2.94 3.59 -5.90
C GLY A 88 1.50 3.25 -5.46
N ASN A 89 0.60 2.93 -6.39
CA ASN A 89 -0.84 2.78 -6.14
C ASN A 89 -1.30 1.31 -6.01
N GLY A 90 -0.63 0.54 -5.16
CA GLY A 90 -1.11 -0.78 -4.76
C GLY A 90 -2.29 -0.69 -3.76
N PRO A 91 -2.87 -1.84 -3.37
CA PRO A 91 -4.07 -1.91 -2.53
C PRO A 91 -3.92 -1.17 -1.19
N GLU A 92 -5.02 -0.58 -0.74
CA GLU A 92 -5.15 -0.02 0.61
C GLU A 92 -5.55 -1.15 1.56
N PRO A 93 -4.70 -1.56 2.52
CA PRO A 93 -5.02 -2.68 3.40
C PRO A 93 -6.09 -2.28 4.44
N ASP A 94 -7.06 -3.15 4.69
CA ASP A 94 -8.02 -2.93 5.78
C ASP A 94 -7.41 -3.27 7.15
N LEU A 95 -6.50 -4.25 7.20
CA LEU A 95 -5.84 -4.73 8.41
C LEU A 95 -4.31 -4.83 8.21
N LEU A 96 -3.56 -4.17 9.09
CA LEU A 96 -2.09 -4.24 9.15
C LEU A 96 -1.63 -4.95 10.42
N LEU A 97 -0.97 -6.10 10.24
CA LEU A 97 -0.35 -6.86 11.32
C LEU A 97 1.11 -6.46 11.49
N VAL A 98 1.43 -5.76 12.58
CA VAL A 98 2.78 -5.26 12.85
C VAL A 98 3.54 -6.20 13.78
N TYR A 99 4.59 -6.82 13.26
CA TYR A 99 5.48 -7.69 14.02
C TYR A 99 6.79 -6.97 14.39
N GLY A 100 7.27 -7.20 15.61
CA GLY A 100 8.52 -6.64 16.12
C GLY A 100 8.37 -5.89 17.44
N PRO A 101 9.50 -5.39 18.00
CA PRO A 101 9.50 -4.68 19.29
C PRO A 101 8.99 -3.24 19.19
N ALA A 102 9.06 -2.63 17.99
CA ALA A 102 8.66 -1.25 17.77
C ALA A 102 7.18 -1.16 17.41
N ARG A 103 6.44 -0.25 18.06
CA ARG A 103 5.06 0.08 17.69
C ARG A 103 5.03 1.16 16.62
N CYS A 104 5.54 0.85 15.43
CA CYS A 104 5.54 1.75 14.29
C CYS A 104 5.48 0.98 12.98
N HIS A 105 5.07 1.64 11.89
CA HIS A 105 4.94 1.04 10.56
C HIS A 105 6.22 1.15 9.72
N LEU A 106 7.33 1.67 10.28
CA LEU A 106 8.67 1.73 9.69
C LEU A 106 8.72 2.19 8.21
N GLY A 107 7.86 3.14 7.85
CA GLY A 107 7.81 3.67 6.49
C GLY A 107 7.06 2.80 5.48
N PHE A 108 6.19 1.89 5.93
CA PHE A 108 5.13 1.31 5.09
C PHE A 108 4.38 2.44 4.36
N PRO A 109 3.92 2.24 3.11
CA PRO A 109 3.30 3.28 2.29
C PRO A 109 2.20 4.08 2.98
N ALA A 110 2.55 5.28 3.45
CA ALA A 110 1.68 6.10 4.30
C ALA A 110 0.37 6.49 3.59
N TRP A 111 0.41 6.69 2.27
CA TRP A 111 -0.77 7.00 1.46
C TRP A 111 -1.86 5.92 1.53
N ARG A 112 -1.46 4.66 1.74
CA ARG A 112 -2.34 3.50 1.68
C ARG A 112 -2.98 3.12 3.02
N ILE A 113 -2.55 3.73 4.14
CA ILE A 113 -2.95 3.30 5.49
C ILE A 113 -3.90 4.25 6.23
N ARG A 114 -4.71 5.00 5.47
CA ARG A 114 -5.53 6.10 6.02
C ARG A 114 -6.64 5.62 6.93
N TYR A 115 -7.24 4.48 6.61
CA TYR A 115 -8.31 3.83 7.37
C TYR A 115 -7.96 2.39 7.75
N THR A 116 -6.67 2.05 7.78
CA THR A 116 -6.24 0.69 8.11
C THR A 116 -6.29 0.44 9.61
N GLU A 117 -6.89 -0.67 10.02
CA GLU A 117 -6.80 -1.16 11.39
C GLU A 117 -5.41 -1.73 11.66
N ILE A 118 -4.72 -1.25 12.70
CA ILE A 118 -3.35 -1.65 13.00
C ILE A 118 -3.31 -2.51 14.26
N GLN A 119 -2.92 -3.78 14.11
CA GLN A 119 -2.74 -4.70 15.23
C GLN A 119 -1.26 -5.03 15.43
N HIS A 120 -0.74 -4.67 16.60
CA HIS A 120 0.60 -5.07 17.02
C HIS A 120 0.58 -6.52 17.53
N MET A 121 1.43 -7.37 16.94
CA MET A 121 1.44 -8.83 17.14
C MET A 121 2.62 -9.33 18.00
N GLY A 122 3.60 -8.46 18.31
CA GLY A 122 4.84 -8.85 18.98
C GLY A 122 5.85 -9.49 18.03
N PRO A 123 6.86 -10.23 18.53
CA PRO A 123 7.89 -10.82 17.67
C PRO A 123 7.35 -11.87 16.70
N LEU A 124 7.75 -11.82 15.43
CA LEU A 124 7.34 -12.79 14.40
C LEU A 124 7.72 -14.24 14.78
N LYS A 125 8.89 -14.43 15.42
CA LYS A 125 9.36 -15.74 15.89
C LYS A 125 8.42 -16.43 16.89
N SER A 126 7.58 -15.65 17.58
CA SER A 126 6.59 -16.15 18.54
C SER A 126 5.17 -16.20 17.98
N MET A 127 4.99 -16.00 16.66
CA MET A 127 3.69 -16.04 16.02
C MET A 127 3.08 -17.44 16.13
N LYS A 128 1.84 -17.49 16.61
CA LYS A 128 1.02 -18.70 16.71
C LYS A 128 -0.20 -18.51 15.82
N TYR A 129 -0.64 -19.59 15.17
CA TYR A 129 -1.85 -19.59 14.34
C TYR A 129 -3.07 -19.01 15.10
N GLY A 130 -3.29 -19.43 16.35
CA GLY A 130 -4.37 -18.91 17.18
C GLY A 130 -4.30 -17.40 17.43
N SER A 131 -3.09 -16.82 17.51
CA SER A 131 -2.92 -15.36 17.66
C SER A 131 -3.32 -14.63 16.37
N LEU A 132 -2.97 -15.18 15.21
CA LEU A 132 -3.36 -14.63 13.91
C LEU A 132 -4.88 -14.65 13.72
N ILE A 133 -5.51 -15.81 13.94
CA ILE A 133 -6.97 -15.96 13.84
C ILE A 133 -7.68 -15.03 14.82
N LYS A 134 -7.16 -14.88 16.05
CA LYS A 134 -7.70 -13.93 17.02
C LYS A 134 -7.61 -12.47 16.55
N ALA A 135 -6.52 -12.08 15.88
CA ALA A 135 -6.39 -10.74 15.32
C ALA A 135 -7.40 -10.49 14.20
N ILE A 136 -7.56 -11.45 13.29
CA ILE A 136 -8.55 -11.39 12.20
C ILE A 136 -9.98 -11.33 12.78
N TYR A 137 -10.30 -12.19 13.74
CA TYR A 137 -11.60 -12.17 14.41
C TYR A 137 -11.89 -10.81 15.06
N LYS A 138 -10.93 -10.24 15.80
CA LYS A 138 -11.08 -8.90 16.37
C LYS A 138 -11.34 -7.85 15.30
N PHE A 139 -10.63 -7.91 14.17
CA PHE A 139 -10.84 -7.02 13.05
C PHE A 139 -12.28 -7.11 12.50
N THR A 140 -12.85 -8.31 12.39
CA THR A 140 -14.26 -8.48 11.95
C THR A 140 -15.30 -7.85 12.90
N MET A 141 -14.91 -7.50 14.13
CA MET A 141 -15.77 -6.82 15.10
C MET A 141 -15.59 -5.30 15.10
N VAL A 142 -14.64 -4.77 14.33
CA VAL A 142 -14.40 -3.32 14.25
C VAL A 142 -15.49 -2.66 13.41
N GLN A 143 -16.03 -1.56 13.91
CA GLN A 143 -16.92 -0.69 13.16
C GLN A 143 -16.18 0.60 12.78
N GLN A 144 -15.96 0.80 11.49
CA GLN A 144 -15.35 2.02 10.97
C GLN A 144 -16.43 3.06 10.68
N ASN A 145 -16.44 4.13 11.47
CA ASN A 145 -17.47 5.18 11.34
C ASN A 145 -17.13 6.23 10.27
N TYR A 146 -15.90 6.23 9.75
CA TYR A 146 -15.43 7.18 8.73
C TYR A 146 -15.76 8.65 9.04
N GLY A 147 -15.77 9.01 10.33
CA GLY A 147 -16.09 10.36 10.79
C GLY A 147 -17.59 10.72 10.80
N LYS A 148 -18.49 9.74 10.68
CA LYS A 148 -19.94 9.92 10.85
C LYS A 148 -20.40 9.70 12.29
#